data_AF-A0A937STA3-F1
#
_entry.id   AF-A0A937STA3-F1
#
_cell.length_a   1.000
_cell.length_b   1.000
_cell.length_c   1.000
_cell.angle_alpha   90.00
_cell.angle_beta   90.00
_cell.angle_gamma   90.00
#
_symmetry.space_group_name_H-M   'P 1'
#
loop_
_entity.id
_entity.type
_entity.pdbx_description
1 polymer ?
#
loop_
_entity_poly.entity_id
_entity_poly.type
_entity_poly.pdbx_seq_one_letter_code
_entity_poly.pdbx_strand_id
1 'polypeptide(L)'
;MSFWLWSFAGGLFGTFLMDIAERRLASFGFNGGITGPLLGRWVRGLARGRVFVTEVRELPAWEGEERTAVLFHYLVGGGMVALGYPAFFFLTGYPAPASHWVAAPTYGLLTVFLAWFVQYPAFGWGAFGRRAPEGSRTLATPLCLHAAYGIGIAAVLTVAAVGQPGPGPGFPHYQQQPDAYRLVEVLSGKSNDERRALVARTLITHGIAYRIEPYDMPNGGGANVIAEAGKGGRILVIAAHFDRVPGSPGANDNASCVAAAIEALRVLWKQPPPGLAVRFLFSDDEEYGLLGASAHILKNGTAAISGMVSLELCGNGDAFGLWDVSGPAKDSAVVRAFREAGKAAGIYNGVHGRVPRYGSDHRAFAAEGVAAVGLTVLPKADERTLRDYVADPNRLRWILPRLRPTIFQTYHSPADGPQTVQPESLEMTAGLIVRAVRIFAKLSHSG
;
A
#
# COMPACT_ATOMS: atom_id res chain seq x y z
N MET A 1 4.16 3.23 3.84
CA MET A 1 5.33 4.17 3.93
C MET A 1 6.66 3.48 4.30
N SER A 2 6.67 2.20 4.71
CA SER A 2 7.86 1.47 5.16
C SER A 2 8.83 1.07 4.04
N PHE A 3 8.34 0.54 2.90
CA PHE A 3 9.22 -0.02 1.87
C PHE A 3 10.16 1.00 1.23
N TRP A 4 9.65 2.19 0.88
CA TRP A 4 10.45 3.30 0.33
C TRP A 4 11.52 3.79 1.29
N LEU A 5 11.18 3.92 2.59
CA LEU A 5 12.13 4.34 3.61
C LEU A 5 13.24 3.29 3.84
N TRP A 6 12.87 2.01 3.86
CA TRP A 6 13.84 0.93 4.03
C TRP A 6 14.70 0.73 2.78
N SER A 7 14.17 0.99 1.58
CA SER A 7 14.99 1.04 0.36
C SER A 7 15.96 2.22 0.40
N PHE A 8 15.55 3.40 0.86
CA PHE A 8 16.45 4.54 1.05
C PHE A 8 17.59 4.21 2.03
N ALA A 9 17.27 3.66 3.19
CA ALA A 9 18.25 3.20 4.17
C ALA A 9 19.15 2.08 3.61
N GLY A 10 18.57 1.16 2.84
CA GLY A 10 19.29 0.11 2.12
C GLY A 10 20.25 0.65 1.08
N GLY A 11 19.88 1.74 0.39
CA GLY A 11 20.75 2.47 -0.52
C GLY A 11 21.94 3.09 0.20
N LEU A 12 21.71 3.79 1.31
CA LEU A 12 22.80 4.36 2.11
C LEU A 12 23.78 3.28 2.60
N PHE A 13 23.25 2.16 3.08
CA PHE A 13 24.06 1.03 3.53
C PHE A 13 24.78 0.34 2.35
N GLY A 14 24.12 0.19 1.21
CA GLY A 14 24.72 -0.31 -0.03
C GLY A 14 25.88 0.56 -0.49
N THR A 15 25.73 1.89 -0.47
CA THR A 15 26.79 2.85 -0.78
C THR A 15 27.98 2.69 0.17
N PHE A 16 27.72 2.53 1.47
CA PHE A 16 28.77 2.23 2.44
C PHE A 16 29.51 0.91 2.15
N LEU A 17 28.78 -0.14 1.74
CA LEU A 17 29.40 -1.40 1.31
C LEU A 17 30.22 -1.24 0.02
N MET A 18 29.79 -0.40 -0.92
CA MET A 18 30.60 -0.05 -2.09
C MET A 18 31.92 0.60 -1.67
N ASP A 19 31.90 1.56 -0.75
CA ASP A 19 33.12 2.24 -0.27
C ASP A 19 34.10 1.24 0.38
N ILE A 20 33.59 0.26 1.14
CA ILE A 20 34.41 -0.82 1.71
C ILE A 20 34.95 -1.72 0.60
N ALA A 21 34.09 -2.15 -0.32
CA ALA A 21 34.43 -3.03 -1.42
C ALA A 21 35.50 -2.40 -2.32
N GLU A 22 35.40 -1.11 -2.61
CA GLU A 22 36.37 -0.36 -3.41
C GLU A 22 37.76 -0.40 -2.79
N ARG A 23 37.87 -0.09 -1.49
CA ARG A 23 39.16 -0.13 -0.78
C ARG A 23 39.77 -1.53 -0.79
N ARG A 24 38.94 -2.57 -0.65
CA ARG A 24 39.39 -3.97 -0.69
C ARG A 24 39.82 -4.38 -2.10
N LEU A 25 39.02 -4.08 -3.11
CA LEU A 25 39.28 -4.39 -4.51
C LEU A 25 40.54 -3.67 -5.02
N ALA A 26 40.79 -2.45 -4.57
CA ALA A 26 42.01 -1.71 -4.88
C ALA A 26 43.29 -2.48 -4.48
N SER A 27 43.26 -3.18 -3.34
CA SER A 27 44.39 -4.03 -2.90
C SER A 27 44.66 -5.24 -3.82
N PHE A 28 43.71 -5.61 -4.67
CA PHE A 28 43.84 -6.66 -5.70
C PHE A 28 43.98 -6.08 -7.12
N GLY A 29 44.26 -4.78 -7.25
CA GLY A 29 44.44 -4.11 -8.54
C GLY A 29 43.15 -3.87 -9.32
N PHE A 30 41.99 -3.92 -8.66
CA PHE A 30 40.71 -3.52 -9.25
C PHE A 30 40.42 -2.06 -8.89
N ASN A 31 40.54 -1.17 -9.87
CA ASN A 31 40.18 0.25 -9.73
C ASN A 31 39.37 0.69 -10.97
N GLY A 32 38.37 1.55 -10.78
CA GLY A 32 37.55 2.08 -11.88
C GLY A 32 38.10 3.36 -12.50
N GLY A 33 39.26 3.83 -12.03
CA GLY A 33 39.84 5.14 -12.39
C GLY A 33 39.13 6.35 -11.78
N ILE A 34 37.91 6.21 -11.26
CA ILE A 34 37.17 7.27 -10.57
C ILE A 34 37.75 7.43 -9.16
N THR A 35 38.15 8.64 -8.82
CA THR A 35 38.57 9.00 -7.46
C THR A 35 37.60 10.02 -6.88
N GLY A 36 37.54 10.08 -5.54
CA GLY A 36 36.76 11.10 -4.82
C GLY A 36 36.98 12.52 -5.36
N PRO A 37 38.23 12.97 -5.55
CA PRO A 37 38.49 14.31 -6.07
C PRO A 37 37.92 14.56 -7.47
N LEU A 38 38.03 13.57 -8.39
CA LEU A 38 37.48 13.70 -9.74
C LEU A 38 35.95 13.77 -9.74
N LEU A 39 35.30 12.96 -8.90
CA LEU A 39 33.85 13.00 -8.74
C LEU A 39 33.40 14.35 -8.18
N GLY A 40 34.03 14.85 -7.11
CA GLY A 40 33.70 16.15 -6.52
C GLY A 40 33.88 17.31 -7.48
N ARG A 41 34.92 17.24 -8.33
CA ARG A 41 35.18 18.21 -9.38
C ARG A 41 34.10 18.22 -10.46
N TRP A 42 33.68 17.04 -10.91
CA TRP A 42 32.58 16.91 -11.86
C TRP A 42 31.25 17.40 -11.29
N VAL A 43 30.93 17.08 -10.02
CA VAL A 43 29.72 17.54 -9.34
C VAL A 43 29.65 19.08 -9.26
N ARG A 44 30.78 19.76 -9.04
CA ARG A 44 30.82 21.24 -9.13
C ARG A 44 30.53 21.75 -10.54
N GLY A 45 30.92 21.01 -11.57
CA GLY A 45 30.56 21.27 -12.96
C GLY A 45 29.06 21.13 -13.23
N LEU A 46 28.40 20.13 -12.63
CA LEU A 46 26.95 19.94 -12.72
C LEU A 46 26.17 21.15 -12.23
N ALA A 47 26.58 21.74 -11.10
CA ALA A 47 25.96 22.95 -10.55
C ALA A 47 26.06 24.17 -11.49
N ARG A 48 26.89 24.07 -12.54
CA ARG A 48 27.09 25.09 -13.58
C ARG A 48 26.56 24.65 -14.95
N GLY A 49 25.73 23.61 -15.00
CA GLY A 49 25.13 23.08 -16.23
C GLY A 49 26.05 22.23 -17.10
N ARG A 50 27.25 21.85 -16.61
CA ARG A 50 28.20 21.02 -17.37
C ARG A 50 28.03 19.56 -17.00
N VAL A 51 27.07 18.90 -17.65
CA VAL A 51 26.76 17.47 -17.44
C VAL A 51 27.83 16.57 -18.05
N PHE A 52 28.22 16.85 -19.30
CA PHE A 52 29.27 16.12 -20.00
C PHE A 52 30.49 17.03 -20.19
N VAL A 53 31.67 16.52 -19.84
CA VAL A 53 32.95 17.22 -20.04
C VAL A 53 33.85 16.42 -20.97
N THR A 54 34.75 17.11 -21.67
CA THR A 54 35.71 16.46 -22.58
C THR A 54 36.70 15.59 -21.82
N GLU A 55 37.20 16.08 -20.69
CA GLU A 55 38.09 15.35 -19.78
C GLU A 55 37.94 15.93 -18.36
N VAL A 56 37.51 15.11 -17.41
CA VAL A 56 37.29 15.53 -16.02
C VAL A 56 38.57 15.99 -15.31
N ARG A 57 39.72 15.43 -15.68
CA ARG A 57 41.03 15.78 -15.10
C ARG A 57 41.48 17.20 -15.42
N GLU A 58 40.98 17.78 -16.52
CA GLU A 58 41.28 19.14 -16.95
C GLU A 58 40.44 20.20 -16.23
N LEU A 59 39.39 19.79 -15.51
CA LEU A 59 38.61 20.73 -14.72
C LEU A 59 39.49 21.35 -13.60
N PRO A 60 39.22 22.60 -13.18
CA PRO A 60 39.96 23.22 -12.08
C PRO A 60 39.74 22.52 -10.75
N ALA A 61 40.84 22.19 -10.07
CA ALA A 61 40.80 21.64 -8.72
C ALA A 61 40.26 22.68 -7.71
N TRP A 62 39.66 22.21 -6.63
CA TRP A 62 39.16 23.09 -5.57
C TRP A 62 39.09 22.43 -4.19
N GLU A 63 39.06 23.26 -3.15
CA GLU A 63 39.01 22.78 -1.77
C GLU A 63 37.62 22.22 -1.42
N GLY A 64 37.55 20.93 -1.09
CA GLY A 64 36.30 20.26 -0.71
C GLY A 64 35.79 19.23 -1.71
N GLU A 65 36.54 18.93 -2.78
CA GLU A 65 36.17 17.90 -3.76
C GLU A 65 35.79 16.57 -3.10
N GLU A 66 36.60 16.09 -2.17
CA GLU A 66 36.36 14.83 -1.45
C GLU A 66 35.03 14.85 -0.69
N ARG A 67 34.76 15.93 0.05
CA ARG A 67 33.53 16.09 0.83
C ARG A 67 32.31 16.12 -0.08
N THR A 68 32.39 16.84 -1.20
CA THR A 68 31.32 16.90 -2.18
C THR A 68 31.07 15.56 -2.86
N ALA A 69 32.13 14.81 -3.17
CA ALA A 69 32.04 13.48 -3.73
C ALA A 69 31.29 12.53 -2.79
N VAL A 70 31.66 12.50 -1.49
CA VAL A 70 30.97 11.67 -0.49
C VAL A 70 29.50 12.06 -0.37
N LEU A 71 29.19 13.35 -0.21
CA LEU A 71 27.79 13.80 -0.10
C LEU A 71 26.95 13.42 -1.33
N PHE A 72 27.51 13.62 -2.52
CA PHE A 72 26.85 13.26 -3.77
C PHE A 72 26.65 11.75 -3.90
N HIS A 73 27.67 10.94 -3.56
CA HIS A 73 27.62 9.49 -3.62
C HIS A 73 26.49 8.92 -2.76
N TYR A 74 26.37 9.38 -1.51
CA TYR A 74 25.31 8.93 -0.59
C TYR A 74 23.94 9.49 -0.94
N LEU A 75 23.84 10.72 -1.47
CA LEU A 75 22.58 11.29 -1.93
C LEU A 75 22.01 10.50 -3.12
N VAL A 76 22.85 10.19 -4.10
CA VAL A 76 22.46 9.45 -5.30
C VAL A 76 22.20 7.99 -4.97
N GLY A 77 23.08 7.36 -4.19
CA GLY A 77 22.93 5.99 -3.73
C GLY A 77 21.68 5.79 -2.89
N GLY A 78 21.56 6.46 -1.73
CA GLY A 78 20.39 6.38 -0.87
C GLY A 78 19.10 6.84 -1.57
N GLY A 79 19.15 7.96 -2.29
CA GLY A 79 18.00 8.56 -2.94
C GLY A 79 17.71 7.98 -4.32
N MET A 80 18.14 8.70 -5.36
CA MET A 80 17.71 8.49 -6.75
C MET A 80 17.82 7.04 -7.22
N VAL A 81 18.90 6.35 -6.85
CA VAL A 81 19.14 4.97 -7.28
C VAL A 81 18.32 4.01 -6.43
N ALA A 82 18.48 3.97 -5.10
CA ALA A 82 17.76 2.97 -4.31
C ALA A 82 16.22 3.09 -4.39
N LEU A 83 15.68 4.31 -4.54
CA LEU A 83 14.23 4.51 -4.69
C LEU A 83 13.69 4.02 -6.04
N GLY A 84 14.54 3.79 -7.04
CA GLY A 84 14.14 3.13 -8.29
C GLY A 84 13.70 1.67 -8.07
N TYR A 85 14.20 1.01 -7.02
CA TYR A 85 13.83 -0.37 -6.68
C TYR A 85 12.35 -0.51 -6.26
N PRO A 86 11.84 0.18 -5.22
CA PRO A 86 10.42 0.16 -4.89
C PRO A 86 9.55 0.80 -5.99
N ALA A 87 10.07 1.79 -6.73
CA ALA A 87 9.35 2.39 -7.85
C ALA A 87 9.02 1.40 -8.96
N PHE A 88 9.92 0.44 -9.24
CA PHE A 88 9.65 -0.60 -10.24
C PHE A 88 8.39 -1.40 -9.89
N PHE A 89 8.28 -1.90 -8.66
CA PHE A 89 7.11 -2.68 -8.22
C PHE A 89 5.84 -1.83 -8.20
N PHE A 90 5.95 -0.58 -7.73
CA PHE A 90 4.83 0.35 -7.72
C PHE A 90 4.30 0.69 -9.12
N LEU A 91 5.19 0.99 -10.08
CA LEU A 91 4.79 1.42 -11.42
C LEU A 91 4.34 0.26 -12.32
N THR A 92 4.90 -0.93 -12.12
CA THR A 92 4.55 -2.12 -12.93
C THR A 92 3.41 -2.93 -12.33
N GLY A 93 3.10 -2.71 -11.05
CA GLY A 93 2.17 -3.53 -10.28
C GLY A 93 2.71 -4.90 -9.90
N TYR A 94 3.92 -5.29 -10.33
CA TYR A 94 4.50 -6.56 -9.91
C TYR A 94 4.66 -6.62 -8.39
N PRO A 95 4.29 -7.74 -7.74
CA PRO A 95 4.44 -7.87 -6.30
C PRO A 95 5.93 -7.87 -5.92
N ALA A 96 6.27 -7.13 -4.86
CA ALA A 96 7.60 -7.20 -4.28
C ALA A 96 7.87 -8.62 -3.75
N PRO A 97 9.07 -9.19 -3.99
CA PRO A 97 9.35 -10.55 -3.56
C PRO A 97 9.45 -10.63 -2.03
N ALA A 98 9.05 -11.77 -1.45
CA ALA A 98 9.17 -12.02 -0.02
C ALA A 98 10.64 -12.03 0.46
N SER A 99 11.59 -12.33 -0.43
CA SER A 99 13.02 -12.26 -0.19
C SER A 99 13.70 -11.36 -1.22
N HIS A 100 14.55 -10.46 -0.74
CA HIS A 100 15.26 -9.50 -1.59
C HIS A 100 16.66 -9.96 -2.02
N TRP A 101 17.11 -11.14 -1.59
CA TRP A 101 18.46 -11.66 -1.87
C TRP A 101 18.72 -12.03 -3.34
N VAL A 102 17.69 -12.09 -4.16
CA VAL A 102 17.83 -12.24 -5.63
C VAL A 102 17.56 -10.90 -6.30
N ALA A 103 16.37 -10.34 -6.06
CA ALA A 103 15.91 -9.15 -6.78
C ALA A 103 16.76 -7.89 -6.52
N ALA A 104 17.23 -7.65 -5.28
CA ALA A 104 18.02 -6.46 -4.98
C ALA A 104 19.47 -6.55 -5.51
N PRO A 105 20.19 -7.69 -5.44
CA PRO A 105 21.46 -7.85 -6.15
C PRO A 105 21.32 -7.74 -7.68
N THR A 106 20.27 -8.32 -8.29
CA THR A 106 19.99 -8.12 -9.72
C THR A 106 19.77 -6.66 -10.03
N TYR A 107 18.97 -5.95 -9.22
CA TYR A 107 18.77 -4.51 -9.35
C TYR A 107 20.10 -3.75 -9.24
N GLY A 108 20.93 -4.06 -8.24
CA GLY A 108 22.27 -3.51 -8.09
C GLY A 108 23.08 -3.68 -9.37
N LEU A 109 23.17 -4.89 -9.93
CA LEU A 109 23.87 -5.13 -11.20
C LEU A 109 23.31 -4.32 -12.38
N LEU A 110 21.99 -4.13 -12.46
CA LEU A 110 21.39 -3.28 -13.50
C LEU A 110 21.80 -1.80 -13.36
N THR A 111 22.03 -1.31 -12.13
CA THR A 111 22.49 0.07 -11.92
C THR A 111 23.91 0.34 -12.43
N VAL A 112 24.69 -0.70 -12.81
CA VAL A 112 25.97 -0.53 -13.51
C VAL A 112 25.80 0.22 -14.84
N PHE A 113 24.60 0.18 -15.43
CA PHE A 113 24.25 1.00 -16.57
C PHE A 113 24.57 2.48 -16.34
N LEU A 114 24.33 3.00 -15.13
CA LEU A 114 24.63 4.38 -14.77
C LEU A 114 26.14 4.65 -14.85
N ALA A 115 26.98 3.72 -14.38
CA ALA A 115 28.43 3.89 -14.48
C ALA A 115 28.89 3.88 -15.96
N TRP A 116 28.45 2.88 -16.74
CA TRP A 116 28.94 2.67 -18.11
C TRP A 116 28.44 3.68 -19.13
N PHE A 117 27.21 4.18 -18.97
CA PHE A 117 26.53 4.98 -19.99
C PHE A 117 26.17 6.39 -19.52
N VAL A 118 26.31 6.70 -18.24
CA VAL A 118 26.09 8.05 -17.71
C VAL A 118 27.39 8.61 -17.15
N GLN A 119 27.96 8.00 -16.11
CA GLN A 119 29.10 8.54 -15.38
C GLN A 119 30.40 8.58 -16.20
N TYR A 120 30.82 7.46 -16.82
CA TYR A 120 32.04 7.47 -17.64
C TYR A 120 31.94 8.40 -18.86
N PRO A 121 30.83 8.41 -19.64
CA PRO A 121 30.63 9.41 -20.67
C PRO A 121 30.65 10.84 -20.14
N ALA A 122 30.04 11.10 -18.97
CA ALA A 122 30.00 12.42 -18.35
C ALA A 122 31.40 12.93 -17.98
N PHE A 123 32.35 12.03 -17.67
CA PHE A 123 33.74 12.35 -17.39
C PHE A 123 34.60 12.54 -18.65
N GLY A 124 34.03 12.29 -19.83
CA GLY A 124 34.76 12.28 -21.10
C GLY A 124 35.36 10.92 -21.45
N TRP A 125 35.19 9.90 -20.62
CA TRP A 125 35.82 8.59 -20.80
C TRP A 125 35.07 7.66 -21.76
N GLY A 126 33.89 8.09 -22.22
CA GLY A 126 33.07 7.36 -23.18
C GLY A 126 32.37 6.14 -22.57
N ALA A 127 31.57 5.45 -23.40
CA ALA A 127 30.86 4.26 -22.98
C ALA A 127 31.83 3.18 -22.49
N PHE A 128 31.48 2.49 -21.40
CA PHE A 128 32.32 1.49 -20.74
C PHE A 128 33.69 2.01 -20.24
N GLY A 129 33.90 3.33 -20.21
CA GLY A 129 35.17 3.92 -19.78
C GLY A 129 36.33 3.60 -20.73
N ARG A 130 36.09 3.47 -22.03
CA ARG A 130 37.12 3.17 -23.05
C ARG A 130 38.31 4.14 -23.06
N ARG A 131 38.13 5.37 -22.57
CA ARG A 131 39.17 6.40 -22.44
C ARG A 131 39.52 6.71 -20.99
N ALA A 132 39.17 5.83 -20.05
CA ALA A 132 39.57 5.96 -18.65
C ALA A 132 41.09 5.81 -18.49
N PRO A 133 41.67 6.26 -17.35
CA PRO A 133 43.10 6.14 -17.09
C PRO A 133 43.64 4.72 -17.27
N GLU A 134 44.86 4.60 -17.77
CA GLU A 134 45.54 3.31 -17.94
C GLU A 134 45.59 2.53 -16.61
N GLY A 135 45.33 1.22 -16.68
CA GLY A 135 45.19 0.37 -15.50
C GLY A 135 43.79 0.32 -14.88
N SER A 136 42.84 1.12 -15.37
CA SER A 136 41.44 1.07 -14.92
C SER A 136 40.72 -0.19 -15.42
N ARG A 137 40.12 -0.95 -14.49
CA ARG A 137 39.25 -2.10 -14.77
C ARG A 137 37.79 -1.66 -14.86
N THR A 138 37.49 -0.84 -15.86
CA THR A 138 36.20 -0.12 -15.99
C THR A 138 34.96 -1.01 -16.19
N LEU A 139 35.14 -2.28 -16.57
CA LEU A 139 34.07 -3.26 -16.63
C LEU A 139 33.88 -3.99 -15.30
N ALA A 140 34.96 -4.59 -14.79
CA ALA A 140 34.87 -5.47 -13.63
C ALA A 140 34.65 -4.72 -12.31
N THR A 141 35.28 -3.55 -12.13
CA THR A 141 35.16 -2.80 -10.87
C THR A 141 33.71 -2.34 -10.62
N PRO A 142 33.00 -1.68 -11.56
CA PRO A 142 31.59 -1.34 -11.35
C PRO A 142 30.70 -2.55 -11.08
N LEU A 143 30.91 -3.69 -11.77
CA LEU A 143 30.15 -4.92 -11.50
C LEU A 143 30.30 -5.38 -10.04
N CYS A 144 31.52 -5.44 -9.53
CA CYS A 144 31.76 -5.85 -8.14
C CYS A 144 31.17 -4.87 -7.13
N LEU A 145 31.34 -3.56 -7.35
CA LEU A 145 30.82 -2.54 -6.45
C LEU A 145 29.29 -2.55 -6.43
N HIS A 146 28.65 -2.59 -7.59
CA HIS A 146 27.19 -2.56 -7.67
C HIS A 146 26.53 -3.89 -7.23
N ALA A 147 27.26 -5.02 -7.27
CA ALA A 147 26.84 -6.23 -6.58
C ALA A 147 26.81 -6.02 -5.05
N ALA A 148 27.86 -5.42 -4.48
CA ALA A 148 27.91 -5.07 -3.06
C ALA A 148 26.79 -4.08 -2.66
N TYR A 149 26.49 -3.13 -3.54
CA TYR A 149 25.37 -2.20 -3.39
C TYR A 149 24.02 -2.91 -3.26
N GLY A 150 23.71 -3.81 -4.21
CA GLY A 150 22.46 -4.58 -4.20
C GLY A 150 22.36 -5.54 -3.00
N ILE A 151 23.49 -6.09 -2.54
CA ILE A 151 23.57 -6.86 -1.29
C ILE A 151 23.22 -5.99 -0.08
N GLY A 152 23.69 -4.74 -0.02
CA GLY A 152 23.36 -3.82 1.05
C GLY A 152 21.86 -3.50 1.12
N ILE A 153 21.22 -3.28 -0.04
CA ILE A 153 19.77 -3.12 -0.13
C ILE A 153 19.06 -4.38 0.39
N ALA A 154 19.47 -5.57 -0.07
CA ALA A 154 18.89 -6.84 0.39
C ALA A 154 19.01 -7.03 1.91
N ALA A 155 20.17 -6.72 2.49
CA ALA A 155 20.42 -6.88 3.91
C ALA A 155 19.51 -6.00 4.76
N VAL A 156 19.40 -4.71 4.43
CA VAL A 156 18.52 -3.78 5.17
C VAL A 156 17.05 -4.15 5.01
N LEU A 157 16.61 -4.51 3.80
CA LEU A 157 15.23 -4.95 3.58
C LEU A 157 14.92 -6.26 4.32
N THR A 158 15.90 -7.16 4.45
CA THR A 158 15.75 -8.39 5.26
C THR A 158 15.59 -8.05 6.74
N VAL A 159 16.43 -7.16 7.29
CA VAL A 159 16.30 -6.72 8.68
C VAL A 159 14.97 -6.02 8.93
N ALA A 160 14.53 -5.18 7.99
CA ALA A 160 13.24 -4.52 8.03
C ALA A 160 12.06 -5.51 8.03
N ALA A 161 12.22 -6.66 7.38
CA ALA A 161 11.26 -7.75 7.39
C ALA A 161 11.28 -8.55 8.71
N VAL A 162 12.44 -8.76 9.33
CA VAL A 162 12.58 -9.46 10.62
C VAL A 162 11.93 -8.68 11.78
N GLY A 163 11.87 -7.35 11.70
CA GLY A 163 11.17 -6.51 12.67
C GLY A 163 9.65 -6.46 12.52
N GLN A 164 9.07 -7.13 11.52
CA GLN A 164 7.61 -7.20 11.33
C GLN A 164 7.02 -8.23 12.30
N PRO A 165 5.83 -7.96 12.89
CA PRO A 165 5.09 -9.00 13.59
C PRO A 165 4.91 -10.21 12.67
N GLY A 166 5.22 -11.40 13.16
CA GLY A 166 4.94 -12.64 12.44
C GLY A 166 3.46 -12.76 12.07
N PRO A 167 3.11 -13.61 11.10
CA PRO A 167 1.72 -13.79 10.72
C PRO A 167 0.93 -14.30 11.93
N GLY A 168 -0.34 -13.87 12.03
CA GLY A 168 -1.24 -14.28 13.11
C GLY A 168 -1.51 -15.78 13.13
N PRO A 169 -2.29 -16.26 14.12
CA PRO A 169 -2.57 -17.68 14.30
C PRO A 169 -3.22 -18.33 13.06
N GLY A 170 -3.16 -19.65 12.98
CA GLY A 170 -3.81 -20.42 11.91
C GLY A 170 -5.33 -20.49 12.06
N PHE A 171 -6.03 -20.89 11.00
CA PHE A 171 -7.49 -21.01 10.99
C PHE A 171 -8.13 -21.81 12.15
N PRO A 172 -7.51 -22.87 12.71
CA PRO A 172 -8.06 -23.55 13.90
C PRO A 172 -8.32 -22.62 15.09
N HIS A 173 -7.57 -21.52 15.21
CA HIS A 173 -7.81 -20.47 16.22
C HIS A 173 -9.20 -19.84 16.10
N TYR A 174 -9.61 -19.54 14.87
CA TYR A 174 -10.95 -19.04 14.60
C TYR A 174 -12.04 -20.10 14.84
N GLN A 175 -11.76 -21.37 14.55
CA GLN A 175 -12.75 -22.44 14.74
C GLN A 175 -13.09 -22.71 16.21
N GLN A 176 -12.17 -22.43 17.13
CA GLN A 176 -12.42 -22.57 18.57
C GLN A 176 -13.44 -21.54 19.08
N GLN A 177 -13.41 -20.32 18.53
CA GLN A 177 -14.28 -19.22 18.91
C GLN A 177 -14.57 -18.36 17.66
N PRO A 178 -15.57 -18.71 16.84
CA PRO A 178 -15.80 -18.07 15.54
C PRO A 178 -16.50 -16.71 15.68
N ASP A 179 -15.72 -15.72 16.11
CA ASP A 179 -16.08 -14.31 16.21
C ASP A 179 -15.21 -13.41 15.30
N ALA A 180 -15.66 -12.16 15.11
CA ALA A 180 -15.00 -11.21 14.22
C ALA A 180 -13.54 -10.93 14.60
N TYR A 181 -13.26 -10.79 15.89
CA TYR A 181 -11.91 -10.45 16.36
C TYR A 181 -10.93 -11.61 16.10
N ARG A 182 -11.36 -12.86 16.31
CA ARG A 182 -10.55 -14.04 15.95
C ARG A 182 -10.25 -14.11 14.47
N LEU A 183 -11.17 -13.66 13.62
CA LEU A 183 -10.92 -13.60 12.19
C LEU A 183 -9.87 -12.53 11.83
N VAL A 184 -9.90 -11.36 12.50
CA VAL A 184 -8.85 -10.34 12.35
C VAL A 184 -7.48 -10.91 12.72
N GLU A 185 -7.38 -11.63 13.85
CA GLU A 185 -6.13 -12.28 14.26
C GLU A 185 -5.63 -13.27 13.20
N VAL A 186 -6.51 -14.09 12.63
CA VAL A 186 -6.16 -15.10 11.62
C VAL A 186 -5.73 -14.49 10.28
N LEU A 187 -6.35 -13.39 9.85
CA LEU A 187 -6.01 -12.69 8.60
C LEU A 187 -4.75 -11.83 8.71
N SER A 188 -4.40 -11.38 9.92
CA SER A 188 -3.27 -10.48 10.16
C SER A 188 -1.93 -11.09 9.71
N GLY A 189 -1.18 -10.35 8.90
CA GLY A 189 0.15 -10.70 8.41
C GLY A 189 0.19 -11.78 7.31
N LYS A 190 -0.95 -12.38 6.96
CA LYS A 190 -1.05 -13.37 5.88
C LYS A 190 -0.89 -12.72 4.50
N SER A 191 -0.43 -13.46 3.50
CA SER A 191 -0.41 -13.00 2.10
C SER A 191 -1.82 -12.79 1.55
N ASN A 192 -1.97 -12.04 0.45
CA ASN A 192 -3.29 -11.80 -0.17
C ASN A 192 -3.97 -13.12 -0.57
N ASP A 193 -3.23 -14.08 -1.14
CA ASP A 193 -3.76 -15.40 -1.49
C ASP A 193 -4.24 -16.20 -0.27
N GLU A 194 -3.47 -16.17 0.83
CA GLU A 194 -3.89 -16.80 2.08
C GLU A 194 -5.13 -16.11 2.66
N ARG A 195 -5.19 -14.77 2.64
CA ARG A 195 -6.35 -13.99 3.12
C ARG A 195 -7.60 -14.33 2.30
N ARG A 196 -7.50 -14.41 0.98
CA ARG A 196 -8.57 -14.87 0.09
C ARG A 196 -9.09 -16.25 0.48
N ALA A 197 -8.17 -17.21 0.67
CA ALA A 197 -8.52 -18.58 1.07
C ALA A 197 -9.18 -18.62 2.46
N LEU A 198 -8.72 -17.81 3.41
CA LEU A 198 -9.26 -17.72 4.76
C LEU A 198 -10.65 -17.06 4.77
N VAL A 199 -10.88 -16.02 3.97
CA VAL A 199 -12.22 -15.41 3.77
C VAL A 199 -13.19 -16.45 3.23
N ALA A 200 -12.82 -17.15 2.15
CA ALA A 200 -13.63 -18.23 1.57
C ALA A 200 -13.92 -19.34 2.60
N ARG A 201 -12.91 -19.77 3.36
CA ARG A 201 -13.05 -20.80 4.40
C ARG A 201 -13.94 -20.35 5.56
N THR A 202 -13.93 -19.06 5.88
CA THR A 202 -14.82 -18.45 6.88
C THR A 202 -16.27 -18.50 6.42
N LEU A 203 -16.55 -18.17 5.15
CA LEU A 203 -17.88 -18.28 4.56
C LEU A 203 -18.40 -19.72 4.57
N ILE A 204 -17.54 -20.69 4.20
CA ILE A 204 -17.86 -22.13 4.28
C ILE A 204 -18.22 -22.55 5.71
N THR A 205 -17.45 -22.09 6.70
CA THR A 205 -17.67 -22.41 8.12
C THR A 205 -19.06 -21.99 8.60
N HIS A 206 -19.62 -20.92 8.00
CA HIS A 206 -20.96 -20.42 8.31
C HIS A 206 -22.05 -20.90 7.36
N GLY A 207 -21.74 -21.81 6.43
CA GLY A 207 -22.70 -22.33 5.45
C GLY A 207 -23.19 -21.26 4.46
N ILE A 208 -22.37 -20.23 4.21
CA ILE A 208 -22.70 -19.14 3.28
C ILE A 208 -22.15 -19.50 1.90
N ALA A 209 -23.02 -19.50 0.89
CA ALA A 209 -22.58 -19.71 -0.48
C ALA A 209 -21.85 -18.47 -1.00
N TYR A 210 -20.75 -18.70 -1.70
CA TYR A 210 -19.90 -17.67 -2.28
C TYR A 210 -19.42 -18.10 -3.66
N ARG A 211 -18.90 -17.15 -4.43
CA ARG A 211 -18.17 -17.41 -5.68
C ARG A 211 -16.82 -16.71 -5.64
N ILE A 212 -15.83 -17.32 -6.26
CA ILE A 212 -14.57 -16.67 -6.60
C ILE A 212 -14.73 -16.04 -7.96
N GLU A 213 -14.35 -14.78 -8.08
CA GLU A 213 -14.36 -14.04 -9.33
C GLU A 213 -12.92 -13.70 -9.73
N PRO A 214 -12.27 -14.57 -10.53
CA PRO A 214 -10.93 -14.29 -11.04
C PRO A 214 -10.99 -13.18 -12.09
N TYR A 215 -9.90 -12.42 -12.16
CA TYR A 215 -9.67 -11.39 -13.16
C TYR A 215 -8.20 -11.38 -13.59
N ASP A 216 -7.97 -11.03 -14.86
CA ASP A 216 -6.64 -10.82 -15.41
C ASP A 216 -6.36 -9.32 -15.46
N MET A 217 -5.19 -8.92 -14.95
CA MET A 217 -4.70 -7.55 -14.97
C MET A 217 -3.22 -7.53 -15.36
N PRO A 218 -2.67 -6.41 -15.88
CA PRO A 218 -1.29 -6.34 -16.34
C PRO A 218 -0.22 -6.74 -15.30
N ASN A 219 -0.58 -6.73 -14.01
CA ASN A 219 0.28 -7.07 -12.89
C ASN A 219 0.29 -8.56 -12.48
N GLY A 220 -0.49 -9.42 -13.15
CA GLY A 220 -0.52 -10.86 -12.86
C GLY A 220 -1.89 -11.44 -12.49
N GLY A 221 -2.93 -10.60 -12.45
CA GLY A 221 -4.31 -11.02 -12.13
C GLY A 221 -4.53 -11.30 -10.65
N GLY A 222 -5.79 -11.47 -10.27
CA GLY A 222 -6.23 -11.65 -8.89
C GLY A 222 -7.63 -12.25 -8.82
N ALA A 223 -8.22 -12.32 -7.63
CA ALA A 223 -9.58 -12.85 -7.52
C ALA A 223 -10.36 -12.29 -6.33
N ASN A 224 -11.56 -11.76 -6.61
CA ASN A 224 -12.49 -11.34 -5.58
C ASN A 224 -13.22 -12.54 -4.96
N VAL A 225 -13.68 -12.41 -3.71
CA VAL A 225 -14.65 -13.32 -3.09
C VAL A 225 -15.99 -12.61 -2.98
N ILE A 226 -17.05 -13.21 -3.52
CA ILE A 226 -18.38 -12.59 -3.56
C ILE A 226 -19.40 -13.49 -2.89
N ALA A 227 -20.18 -12.94 -1.97
CA ALA A 227 -21.33 -13.60 -1.36
C ALA A 227 -22.56 -12.69 -1.46
N GLU A 228 -23.75 -13.27 -1.68
CA GLU A 228 -24.98 -12.51 -1.89
C GLU A 228 -26.09 -12.98 -0.96
N ALA A 229 -26.54 -12.11 -0.05
CA ALA A 229 -27.72 -12.37 0.78
C ALA A 229 -28.99 -11.80 0.13
N GLY A 230 -30.06 -12.59 0.14
CA GLY A 230 -31.33 -12.20 -0.46
C GLY A 230 -31.35 -12.26 -1.99
N LYS A 231 -32.48 -11.85 -2.57
CA LYS A 231 -32.71 -11.84 -4.02
C LYS A 231 -33.57 -10.64 -4.38
N GLY A 232 -33.32 -10.03 -5.54
CA GLY A 232 -34.10 -8.91 -6.05
C GLY A 232 -33.46 -8.30 -7.30
N GLY A 233 -34.23 -7.50 -8.04
CA GLY A 233 -33.73 -6.78 -9.23
C GLY A 233 -32.81 -5.59 -8.89
N ARG A 234 -32.69 -5.26 -7.60
CA ARG A 234 -31.81 -4.20 -7.08
C ARG A 234 -30.72 -4.80 -6.21
N ILE A 235 -29.53 -4.25 -6.32
CA ILE A 235 -28.34 -4.69 -5.59
C ILE A 235 -27.83 -3.55 -4.72
N LEU A 236 -27.63 -3.82 -3.43
CA LEU A 236 -26.80 -2.99 -2.54
C LEU A 236 -25.45 -3.70 -2.39
N VAL A 237 -24.36 -3.02 -2.73
CA VAL A 237 -23.01 -3.55 -2.58
C VAL A 237 -22.40 -3.07 -1.26
N ILE A 238 -21.90 -4.00 -0.46
CA ILE A 238 -21.06 -3.73 0.71
C ILE A 238 -19.68 -4.31 0.38
N ALA A 239 -18.68 -3.46 0.19
CA ALA A 239 -17.32 -3.89 -0.13
C ALA A 239 -16.40 -3.78 1.09
N ALA A 240 -15.46 -4.71 1.19
CA ALA A 240 -14.34 -4.66 2.13
C ALA A 240 -13.17 -5.41 1.50
N HIS A 241 -12.11 -4.70 1.14
CA HIS A 241 -10.97 -5.34 0.50
C HIS A 241 -10.23 -6.23 1.49
N PHE A 242 -9.76 -7.39 1.02
CA PHE A 242 -9.03 -8.32 1.86
C PHE A 242 -7.53 -8.23 1.67
N ASP A 243 -7.02 -7.56 0.65
CA ASP A 243 -5.58 -7.40 0.46
C ASP A 243 -4.96 -6.52 1.54
N ARG A 244 -3.63 -6.38 1.51
CA ARG A 244 -2.87 -5.49 2.39
C ARG A 244 -1.65 -4.95 1.70
N VAL A 245 -1.17 -3.80 2.16
CA VAL A 245 0.15 -3.31 1.74
C VAL A 245 1.30 -4.19 2.27
N PRO A 246 2.39 -4.33 1.50
CA PRO A 246 3.61 -4.99 1.97
C PRO A 246 4.17 -4.33 3.24
N GLY A 247 4.54 -5.14 4.24
CA GLY A 247 5.09 -4.65 5.50
C GLY A 247 4.08 -3.99 6.47
N SER A 248 2.78 -4.20 6.24
CA SER A 248 1.73 -4.03 7.25
C SER A 248 1.12 -5.40 7.55
N PRO A 249 0.76 -5.74 8.81
CA PRO A 249 -0.05 -6.93 9.08
C PRO A 249 -1.48 -6.79 8.53
N GLY A 250 -1.97 -5.57 8.38
CA GLY A 250 -3.27 -5.28 7.78
C GLY A 250 -4.45 -5.73 8.64
N ALA A 251 -4.38 -5.48 9.95
CA ALA A 251 -5.39 -5.89 10.91
C ALA A 251 -6.57 -4.92 10.91
N ASN A 252 -6.35 -3.62 11.13
CA ASN A 252 -7.39 -2.63 10.94
C ASN A 252 -7.61 -2.37 9.45
N ASP A 253 -6.55 -2.43 8.64
CA ASP A 253 -6.53 -2.15 7.21
C ASP A 253 -6.21 -3.42 6.37
N ASN A 254 -7.18 -4.25 5.98
CA ASN A 254 -8.61 -4.06 6.20
C ASN A 254 -9.33 -5.32 6.71
N ALA A 255 -8.61 -6.18 7.44
CA ALA A 255 -9.18 -7.40 8.02
C ALA A 255 -10.35 -7.10 8.99
N SER A 256 -10.32 -5.95 9.66
CA SER A 256 -11.39 -5.48 10.54
C SER A 256 -12.73 -5.34 9.80
N CYS A 257 -12.75 -4.70 8.63
CA CYS A 257 -13.96 -4.54 7.84
C CYS A 257 -14.41 -5.85 7.19
N VAL A 258 -13.47 -6.68 6.73
CA VAL A 258 -13.79 -8.04 6.25
C VAL A 258 -14.51 -8.83 7.33
N ALA A 259 -14.01 -8.80 8.57
CA ALA A 259 -14.61 -9.52 9.69
C ALA A 259 -15.99 -8.97 10.07
N ALA A 260 -16.14 -7.65 10.20
CA ALA A 260 -17.43 -7.03 10.49
C ALA A 260 -18.47 -7.28 9.37
N ALA A 261 -18.04 -7.26 8.11
CA ALA A 261 -18.89 -7.54 6.96
C ALA A 261 -19.36 -9.00 6.93
N ILE A 262 -18.49 -9.96 7.26
CA ILE A 262 -18.90 -11.38 7.38
C ILE A 262 -19.90 -11.57 8.51
N GLU A 263 -19.73 -10.92 9.67
CA GLU A 263 -20.72 -10.98 10.76
C GLU A 263 -22.08 -10.39 10.33
N ALA A 264 -22.08 -9.25 9.65
CA ALA A 264 -23.31 -8.68 9.10
C ALA A 264 -23.96 -9.62 8.06
N LEU A 265 -23.15 -10.21 7.18
CA LEU A 265 -23.60 -11.18 6.18
C LEU A 265 -24.21 -12.42 6.84
N ARG A 266 -23.65 -12.96 7.93
CA ARG A 266 -24.24 -14.11 8.66
C ARG A 266 -25.67 -13.82 9.11
N VAL A 267 -25.94 -12.61 9.60
CA VAL A 267 -27.28 -12.18 10.04
C VAL A 267 -28.22 -12.04 8.83
N LEU A 268 -27.76 -11.35 7.79
CA LEU A 268 -28.56 -11.09 6.57
C LEU A 268 -28.79 -12.36 5.74
N TRP A 269 -27.88 -13.33 5.80
CA TRP A 269 -28.04 -14.64 5.14
C TRP A 269 -29.20 -15.43 5.73
N LYS A 270 -29.35 -15.40 7.07
CA LYS A 270 -30.46 -16.04 7.78
C LYS A 270 -31.76 -15.26 7.67
N GLN A 271 -31.68 -13.94 7.56
CA GLN A 271 -32.83 -13.03 7.52
C GLN A 271 -32.66 -12.01 6.37
N PRO A 272 -32.78 -12.46 5.11
CA PRO A 272 -32.54 -11.59 3.97
C PRO A 272 -33.59 -10.48 3.87
N PRO A 273 -33.19 -9.27 3.45
CA PRO A 273 -34.15 -8.20 3.20
C PRO A 273 -35.05 -8.53 2.00
N PRO A 274 -36.36 -8.22 2.05
CA PRO A 274 -37.27 -8.48 0.93
C PRO A 274 -36.95 -7.59 -0.28
N GLY A 275 -36.97 -8.18 -1.48
CA GLY A 275 -36.84 -7.44 -2.75
C GLY A 275 -35.48 -6.78 -2.99
N LEU A 276 -34.44 -7.17 -2.24
CA LEU A 276 -33.08 -6.62 -2.33
C LEU A 276 -32.08 -7.78 -2.31
N ALA A 277 -31.16 -7.79 -3.27
CA ALA A 277 -29.93 -8.56 -3.16
C ALA A 277 -28.85 -7.70 -2.49
N VAL A 278 -28.18 -8.24 -1.47
CA VAL A 278 -27.08 -7.56 -0.78
C VAL A 278 -25.80 -8.31 -1.14
N ARG A 279 -24.99 -7.68 -1.99
CA ARG A 279 -23.71 -8.25 -2.45
C ARG A 279 -22.60 -7.81 -1.52
N PHE A 280 -22.00 -8.77 -0.85
CA PHE A 280 -20.74 -8.60 -0.15
C PHE A 280 -19.60 -8.87 -1.12
N LEU A 281 -18.85 -7.82 -1.45
CA LEU A 281 -17.68 -7.87 -2.31
C LEU A 281 -16.42 -7.81 -1.43
N PHE A 282 -15.75 -8.94 -1.25
CA PHE A 282 -14.42 -8.97 -0.68
C PHE A 282 -13.41 -8.86 -1.82
N SER A 283 -12.99 -7.63 -2.10
CA SER A 283 -12.12 -7.25 -3.20
C SER A 283 -10.66 -7.60 -2.93
N ASP A 284 -9.95 -7.94 -4.00
CA ASP A 284 -8.50 -8.09 -4.02
C ASP A 284 -7.87 -6.85 -4.67
N ASP A 285 -6.59 -6.62 -4.43
CA ASP A 285 -5.80 -5.53 -5.03
C ASP A 285 -6.42 -4.11 -4.94
N GLU A 286 -7.07 -3.75 -3.83
CA GLU A 286 -7.51 -2.36 -3.59
C GLU A 286 -6.28 -1.44 -3.51
N GLU A 287 -5.25 -1.89 -2.79
CA GLU A 287 -4.04 -1.13 -2.48
C GLU A 287 -3.13 -0.91 -3.70
N TYR A 288 -3.43 -1.61 -4.79
CA TYR A 288 -2.74 -1.52 -6.08
C TYR A 288 -3.57 -0.79 -7.13
N GLY A 289 -4.57 -0.01 -6.71
CA GLY A 289 -5.35 0.87 -7.57
C GLY A 289 -6.77 0.39 -7.84
N LEU A 290 -7.45 -0.17 -6.83
CA LEU A 290 -8.86 -0.59 -6.91
C LEU A 290 -9.11 -1.67 -7.98
N LEU A 291 -8.11 -2.53 -8.23
CA LEU A 291 -8.12 -3.41 -9.40
C LEU A 291 -9.24 -4.46 -9.30
N GLY A 292 -9.45 -5.04 -8.11
CA GLY A 292 -10.53 -6.01 -7.89
C GLY A 292 -11.92 -5.41 -8.08
N ALA A 293 -12.19 -4.22 -7.54
CA ALA A 293 -13.47 -3.54 -7.76
C ALA A 293 -13.69 -3.13 -9.22
N SER A 294 -12.64 -2.63 -9.89
CA SER A 294 -12.70 -2.27 -11.31
C SER A 294 -13.00 -3.50 -12.17
N ALA A 295 -12.34 -4.62 -11.91
CA ALA A 295 -12.60 -5.88 -12.60
C ALA A 295 -14.03 -6.41 -12.34
N HIS A 296 -14.54 -6.26 -11.11
CA HIS A 296 -15.92 -6.62 -10.78
C HIS A 296 -16.93 -5.85 -11.64
N ILE A 297 -16.73 -4.54 -11.76
CA ILE A 297 -17.60 -3.67 -12.55
C ILE A 297 -17.53 -4.01 -14.03
N LEU A 298 -16.33 -4.17 -14.59
CA LEU A 298 -16.13 -4.55 -15.99
C LEU A 298 -16.84 -5.86 -16.34
N LYS A 299 -16.84 -6.83 -15.42
CA LYS A 299 -17.44 -8.14 -15.62
C LYS A 299 -18.96 -8.17 -15.44
N ASN A 300 -19.49 -7.44 -14.45
CA ASN A 300 -20.89 -7.57 -14.02
C ASN A 300 -21.78 -6.37 -14.40
N GLY A 301 -21.19 -5.24 -14.79
CA GLY A 301 -21.87 -3.97 -14.99
C GLY A 301 -22.42 -3.37 -13.68
N THR A 302 -22.95 -2.15 -13.79
CA THR A 302 -23.48 -1.38 -12.64
C THR A 302 -24.98 -1.15 -12.66
N ALA A 303 -25.68 -1.53 -13.74
CA ALA A 303 -27.08 -1.17 -13.98
C ALA A 303 -28.05 -1.58 -12.85
N ALA A 304 -27.81 -2.71 -12.19
CA ALA A 304 -28.65 -3.20 -11.09
C ALA A 304 -28.23 -2.64 -9.71
N ILE A 305 -27.11 -1.93 -9.62
CA ILE A 305 -26.55 -1.44 -8.35
C ILE A 305 -27.23 -0.14 -7.96
N SER A 306 -28.06 -0.20 -6.92
CA SER A 306 -28.81 0.95 -6.40
C SER A 306 -28.04 1.75 -5.33
N GLY A 307 -26.90 1.23 -4.88
CA GLY A 307 -26.02 1.88 -3.92
C GLY A 307 -24.83 1.00 -3.56
N MET A 308 -23.75 1.64 -3.11
CA MET A 308 -22.54 0.94 -2.70
C MET A 308 -21.91 1.64 -1.49
N VAL A 309 -21.41 0.84 -0.54
CA VAL A 309 -20.54 1.33 0.54
C VAL A 309 -19.24 0.53 0.55
N SER A 310 -18.10 1.23 0.50
CA SER A 310 -16.78 0.65 0.78
C SER A 310 -16.45 0.82 2.25
N LEU A 311 -16.16 -0.26 2.94
CA LEU A 311 -15.80 -0.27 4.35
C LEU A 311 -14.29 -0.16 4.50
N GLU A 312 -13.84 0.78 5.34
CA GLU A 312 -12.42 1.12 5.54
C GLU A 312 -12.12 1.34 7.02
N LEU A 313 -11.14 0.63 7.59
CA LEU A 313 -10.70 0.83 8.98
C LEU A 313 -11.86 0.70 9.99
N CYS A 314 -12.50 -0.46 10.06
CA CYS A 314 -13.70 -0.72 10.88
C CYS A 314 -13.41 -1.08 12.34
N GLY A 315 -12.13 -1.18 12.70
CA GLY A 315 -11.69 -1.80 13.94
C GLY A 315 -11.40 -0.86 15.10
N ASN A 316 -11.49 0.46 14.95
CA ASN A 316 -11.02 1.37 16.02
C ASN A 316 -11.95 2.56 16.22
N GLY A 317 -12.71 2.55 17.33
CA GLY A 317 -13.53 3.68 17.77
C GLY A 317 -15.02 3.40 17.89
N ASP A 318 -15.77 4.46 18.19
CA ASP A 318 -17.17 4.46 18.63
C ASP A 318 -18.08 5.36 17.76
N ALA A 319 -17.56 5.84 16.64
CA ALA A 319 -18.28 6.64 15.66
C ALA A 319 -17.92 6.19 14.23
N PHE A 320 -18.72 6.62 13.25
CA PHE A 320 -18.36 6.41 11.84
C PHE A 320 -18.52 7.67 11.00
N GLY A 321 -17.76 7.75 9.92
CA GLY A 321 -17.85 8.79 8.90
C GLY A 321 -18.21 8.18 7.56
N LEU A 322 -19.24 8.73 6.90
CA LEU A 322 -19.45 8.55 5.46
C LEU A 322 -18.66 9.64 4.73
N TRP A 323 -17.88 9.25 3.73
CA TRP A 323 -17.00 10.17 3.02
C TRP A 323 -17.03 9.94 1.50
N ASP A 324 -16.49 10.89 0.75
CA ASP A 324 -16.71 11.06 -0.69
C ASP A 324 -18.21 11.24 -1.04
N VAL A 325 -19.02 11.74 -0.10
CA VAL A 325 -20.45 12.01 -0.32
C VAL A 325 -20.61 13.21 -1.23
N SER A 326 -20.68 12.93 -2.53
CA SER A 326 -20.72 13.90 -3.61
C SER A 326 -21.49 13.36 -4.81
N GLY A 327 -21.88 14.23 -5.74
CA GLY A 327 -22.58 13.82 -6.97
C GLY A 327 -23.81 12.93 -6.67
N PRO A 328 -23.94 11.75 -7.33
CA PRO A 328 -25.05 10.82 -7.12
C PRO A 328 -25.23 10.35 -5.67
N ALA A 329 -24.19 10.42 -4.83
CA ALA A 329 -24.26 9.93 -3.45
C ALA A 329 -24.97 10.88 -2.49
N LYS A 330 -25.00 12.20 -2.75
CA LYS A 330 -25.37 13.25 -1.77
C LYS A 330 -26.72 13.02 -1.08
N ASP A 331 -27.73 12.63 -1.84
CA ASP A 331 -29.11 12.38 -1.35
C ASP A 331 -29.58 10.94 -1.60
N SER A 332 -28.61 10.05 -1.86
CA SER A 332 -28.86 8.65 -2.17
C SER A 332 -29.53 7.90 -1.03
N ALA A 333 -30.26 6.82 -1.37
CA ALA A 333 -30.83 5.92 -0.37
C ALA A 333 -29.75 5.28 0.53
N VAL A 334 -28.54 5.06 0.01
CA VAL A 334 -27.44 4.46 0.78
C VAL A 334 -26.95 5.40 1.89
N VAL A 335 -26.72 6.69 1.59
CA VAL A 335 -26.33 7.68 2.60
C VAL A 335 -27.42 7.87 3.64
N ARG A 336 -28.69 7.98 3.22
CA ARG A 336 -29.83 8.08 4.15
C ARG A 336 -29.92 6.87 5.07
N ALA A 337 -29.83 5.66 4.52
CA ALA A 337 -29.95 4.43 5.28
C ALA A 337 -28.86 4.29 6.36
N PHE A 338 -27.60 4.58 6.05
CA PHE A 338 -26.52 4.49 7.03
C PHE A 338 -26.63 5.57 8.11
N ARG A 339 -27.01 6.80 7.77
CA ARG A 339 -27.24 7.87 8.75
C ARG A 339 -28.39 7.55 9.70
N GLU A 340 -29.51 7.06 9.17
CA GLU A 340 -30.65 6.63 9.97
C GLU A 340 -30.31 5.43 10.85
N ALA A 341 -29.53 4.47 10.34
CA ALA A 341 -29.03 3.35 11.13
C ALA A 341 -28.15 3.80 12.29
N GLY A 342 -27.21 4.73 12.04
CA GLY A 342 -26.38 5.33 13.08
C GLY A 342 -27.20 6.07 14.14
N LYS A 343 -28.15 6.91 13.72
CA LYS A 343 -29.05 7.61 14.64
C LYS A 343 -29.88 6.64 15.49
N ALA A 344 -30.48 5.63 14.87
CA ALA A 344 -31.27 4.61 15.58
C ALA A 344 -30.42 3.77 16.55
N ALA A 345 -29.13 3.65 16.27
CA ALA A 345 -28.16 2.95 17.12
C ALA A 345 -27.58 3.81 18.24
N GLY A 346 -27.82 5.12 18.26
CA GLY A 346 -27.12 6.04 19.15
C GLY A 346 -25.64 6.27 18.79
N ILE A 347 -25.23 5.91 17.57
CA ILE A 347 -23.84 6.05 17.08
C ILE A 347 -23.68 7.42 16.43
N TYR A 348 -22.66 8.16 16.86
CA TYR A 348 -22.31 9.42 16.21
C TYR A 348 -21.88 9.16 14.76
N ASN A 349 -22.46 9.91 13.82
CA ASN A 349 -22.16 9.77 12.40
C ASN A 349 -21.88 11.11 11.73
N GLY A 350 -20.75 11.18 11.02
CA GLY A 350 -20.34 12.30 10.20
C GLY A 350 -20.61 12.04 8.71
N VAL A 351 -20.90 13.10 7.96
CA VAL A 351 -20.96 13.06 6.49
C VAL A 351 -19.97 14.08 5.95
N HIS A 352 -19.10 13.62 5.05
CA HIS A 352 -17.99 14.40 4.53
C HIS A 352 -17.96 14.33 3.00
N GLY A 353 -17.51 15.43 2.39
CA GLY A 353 -17.24 15.48 0.96
C GLY A 353 -16.00 14.67 0.59
N ARG A 354 -15.36 15.03 -0.53
CA ARG A 354 -14.19 14.30 -1.02
C ARG A 354 -13.03 14.36 -0.03
N VAL A 355 -12.44 13.21 0.31
CA VAL A 355 -11.24 13.13 1.14
C VAL A 355 -10.02 13.03 0.23
N PRO A 356 -9.13 14.05 0.19
CA PRO A 356 -7.93 13.99 -0.63
C PRO A 356 -7.00 12.86 -0.21
N ARG A 357 -6.40 12.14 -1.17
CA ARG A 357 -5.41 11.06 -0.98
C ARG A 357 -5.87 9.81 -0.23
N TYR A 358 -7.07 9.81 0.32
CA TYR A 358 -7.70 8.60 0.87
C TYR A 358 -8.74 8.12 -0.13
N GLY A 359 -8.71 6.86 -0.51
CA GLY A 359 -9.57 6.23 -1.52
C GLY A 359 -9.92 4.82 -1.08
N SER A 360 -10.98 4.27 -1.67
CA SER A 360 -11.37 2.87 -1.49
C SER A 360 -12.20 2.46 -2.71
N ASP A 361 -12.65 1.21 -2.76
CA ASP A 361 -13.34 0.61 -3.91
C ASP A 361 -14.56 1.40 -4.38
N HIS A 362 -15.23 2.17 -3.50
CA HIS A 362 -16.36 3.02 -3.89
C HIS A 362 -16.02 3.99 -5.02
N ARG A 363 -14.76 4.38 -5.17
CA ARG A 363 -14.34 5.28 -6.25
C ARG A 363 -14.44 4.64 -7.63
N ALA A 364 -14.19 3.34 -7.75
CA ALA A 364 -14.40 2.61 -9.01
C ALA A 364 -15.89 2.61 -9.39
N PHE A 365 -16.78 2.37 -8.42
CA PHE A 365 -18.23 2.41 -8.64
C PHE A 365 -18.74 3.83 -8.92
N ALA A 366 -18.24 4.84 -8.20
CA ALA A 366 -18.65 6.23 -8.38
C ALA A 366 -18.25 6.77 -9.76
N ALA A 367 -17.12 6.33 -10.33
CA ALA A 367 -16.69 6.67 -11.68
C ALA A 367 -17.70 6.22 -12.75
N GLU A 368 -18.41 5.12 -12.48
CA GLU A 368 -19.45 4.55 -13.34
C GLU A 368 -20.87 5.04 -12.98
N GLY A 369 -20.96 6.13 -12.20
CA GLY A 369 -22.23 6.80 -11.89
C GLY A 369 -23.03 6.17 -10.74
N VAL A 370 -22.52 5.14 -10.08
CA VAL A 370 -23.18 4.53 -8.91
C VAL A 370 -23.15 5.48 -7.73
N ALA A 371 -24.24 5.55 -6.96
CA ALA A 371 -24.24 6.19 -5.64
C ALA A 371 -23.37 5.37 -4.66
N ALA A 372 -22.08 5.68 -4.62
CA ALA A 372 -21.06 4.95 -3.88
C ALA A 372 -20.32 5.86 -2.90
N VAL A 373 -20.08 5.38 -1.67
CA VAL A 373 -19.42 6.14 -0.60
C VAL A 373 -18.45 5.27 0.19
N GLY A 374 -17.43 5.89 0.79
CA GLY A 374 -16.59 5.24 1.78
C GLY A 374 -17.22 5.36 3.17
N LEU A 375 -17.00 4.36 4.03
CA LEU A 375 -17.38 4.35 5.44
C LEU A 375 -16.17 3.96 6.28
N THR A 376 -15.85 4.81 7.25
CA THR A 376 -14.76 4.55 8.19
C THR A 376 -15.22 4.63 9.63
N VAL A 377 -14.75 3.72 10.48
CA VAL A 377 -14.95 3.77 11.94
C VAL A 377 -13.77 4.47 12.58
N LEU A 378 -14.06 5.35 13.53
CA LEU A 378 -13.05 6.14 14.20
C LEU A 378 -13.51 6.55 15.60
N PRO A 379 -12.57 6.88 16.52
CA PRO A 379 -12.94 7.48 17.79
C PRO A 379 -13.64 8.81 17.56
N LYS A 380 -14.80 9.04 18.18
CA LYS A 380 -15.51 10.32 18.15
C LYS A 380 -14.63 11.47 18.62
N ALA A 381 -13.76 11.19 19.58
CA ALA A 381 -12.78 12.15 20.11
C ALA A 381 -11.84 12.71 19.03
N ASP A 382 -11.62 11.98 17.94
CA ASP A 382 -10.76 12.40 16.84
C ASP A 382 -11.44 13.33 15.84
N GLU A 383 -12.73 13.61 15.95
CA GLU A 383 -13.48 14.36 14.93
C GLU A 383 -12.77 15.66 14.53
N ARG A 384 -12.32 16.45 15.52
CA ARG A 384 -11.62 17.71 15.24
C ARG A 384 -10.29 17.47 14.54
N THR A 385 -9.49 16.53 15.05
CA THR A 385 -8.19 16.18 14.47
C THR A 385 -8.33 15.62 13.06
N LEU A 386 -9.37 14.83 12.80
CA LEU A 386 -9.70 14.30 11.48
C LEU A 386 -10.06 15.42 10.52
N ARG A 387 -10.97 16.34 10.90
CA ARG A 387 -11.35 17.49 10.06
C ARG A 387 -10.13 18.33 9.69
N ASP A 388 -9.27 18.59 10.67
CA ASP A 388 -8.00 19.27 10.50
C ASP A 388 -7.05 18.55 9.53
N TYR A 389 -6.96 17.22 9.64
CA TYR A 389 -6.12 16.37 8.79
C TYR A 389 -6.62 16.35 7.35
N VAL A 390 -7.94 16.19 7.15
CA VAL A 390 -8.57 16.18 5.83
C VAL A 390 -8.49 17.55 5.15
N ALA A 391 -8.61 18.64 5.91
CA ALA A 391 -8.53 20.00 5.37
C ALA A 391 -7.14 20.34 4.82
N ASP A 392 -6.07 19.87 5.46
CA ASP A 392 -4.70 20.13 5.04
C ASP A 392 -3.77 18.97 5.44
N PRO A 393 -3.74 17.88 4.66
CA PRO A 393 -2.93 16.70 4.97
C PRO A 393 -1.42 16.94 4.78
N ASN A 394 -1.00 18.11 4.28
CA ASN A 394 0.41 18.44 4.02
C ASN A 394 1.09 19.21 5.16
N ARG A 395 0.38 19.56 6.24
CA ARG A 395 1.02 20.26 7.36
C ARG A 395 2.15 19.43 7.95
N LEU A 396 3.27 20.09 8.23
CA LEU A 396 4.48 19.49 8.81
C LEU A 396 4.20 18.72 10.10
N ARG A 397 3.19 19.12 10.90
CA ARG A 397 2.84 18.40 12.14
C ARG A 397 2.47 16.93 11.90
N TRP A 398 1.93 16.59 10.73
CA TRP A 398 1.52 15.22 10.40
C TRP A 398 2.68 14.27 10.10
N ILE A 399 3.91 14.79 10.03
CA ILE A 399 5.12 13.96 9.96
C ILE A 399 5.23 13.08 11.22
N LEU A 400 4.77 13.58 12.37
CA LEU A 400 4.72 12.82 13.62
C LEU A 400 3.43 11.97 13.68
N PRO A 401 3.49 10.63 13.62
CA PRO A 401 2.31 9.78 13.57
C PRO A 401 1.35 10.00 14.75
N ARG A 402 1.88 10.17 15.97
CA ARG A 402 1.12 10.43 17.20
C ARG A 402 0.20 11.66 17.16
N LEU A 403 0.42 12.57 16.21
CA LEU A 403 -0.40 13.78 16.06
C LEU A 403 -1.54 13.57 15.06
N ARG A 404 -1.51 12.49 14.26
CA ARG A 404 -2.57 12.14 13.31
C ARG A 404 -3.80 11.62 14.06
N PRO A 405 -4.99 11.62 13.42
CA PRO A 405 -6.13 10.84 13.89
C PRO A 405 -5.70 9.40 14.20
N THR A 406 -6.25 8.81 15.25
CA THR A 406 -5.88 7.49 15.80
C THR A 406 -5.81 6.43 14.71
N ILE A 407 -6.81 6.39 13.84
CA ILE A 407 -6.90 5.46 12.71
C ILE A 407 -5.75 5.57 11.70
N PHE A 408 -5.09 6.74 11.60
CA PHE A 408 -3.97 7.00 10.70
C PHE A 408 -2.59 6.92 11.38
N GLN A 409 -2.54 6.58 12.67
CA GLN A 409 -1.28 6.40 13.37
C GLN A 409 -0.58 5.09 12.98
N THR A 410 -1.37 4.05 12.71
CA THR A 410 -0.89 2.72 12.32
C THR A 410 -1.16 2.37 10.85
N TYR A 411 -1.98 3.15 10.14
CA TYR A 411 -2.29 2.97 8.72
C TYR A 411 -1.03 2.77 7.85
N HIS A 412 -1.04 1.72 7.01
CA HIS A 412 0.08 1.33 6.14
C HIS A 412 1.44 1.21 6.86
N SER A 413 1.41 0.68 8.08
CA SER A 413 2.60 0.52 8.92
C SER A 413 2.69 -0.87 9.57
N PRO A 414 3.91 -1.27 9.98
CA PRO A 414 4.14 -2.50 10.74
C PRO A 414 3.31 -2.62 12.03
N ALA A 415 2.83 -1.49 12.56
CA ALA A 415 2.09 -1.42 13.80
C ALA A 415 0.59 -1.75 13.65
N ASP A 416 0.09 -1.91 12.42
CA ASP A 416 -1.31 -2.29 12.16
C ASP A 416 -1.57 -3.79 12.42
N GLY A 417 -1.35 -4.21 13.66
CA GLY A 417 -1.64 -5.55 14.16
C GLY A 417 -2.96 -5.64 14.93
N PRO A 418 -3.40 -6.85 15.33
CA PRO A 418 -4.71 -7.06 15.97
C PRO A 418 -4.94 -6.22 17.22
N GLN A 419 -3.88 -5.86 17.95
CA GLN A 419 -3.93 -4.97 19.11
C GLN A 419 -4.46 -3.55 18.82
N THR A 420 -4.52 -3.15 17.55
CA THR A 420 -5.08 -1.85 17.12
C THR A 420 -6.60 -1.91 16.93
N VAL A 421 -7.18 -3.11 16.96
CA VAL A 421 -8.59 -3.39 16.72
C VAL A 421 -9.32 -3.65 18.06
N GLN A 422 -10.49 -3.07 18.21
CA GLN A 422 -11.39 -3.18 19.35
C GLN A 422 -12.57 -4.08 18.95
N PRO A 423 -12.84 -5.17 19.70
CA PRO A 423 -14.00 -6.03 19.44
C PRO A 423 -15.33 -5.27 19.38
N GLU A 424 -15.50 -4.25 20.22
CA GLU A 424 -16.69 -3.41 20.30
C GLU A 424 -16.92 -2.62 19.00
N SER A 425 -15.84 -2.15 18.34
CA SER A 425 -15.93 -1.49 17.04
C SER A 425 -16.39 -2.44 15.95
N LEU A 426 -15.94 -3.70 15.98
CA LEU A 426 -16.37 -4.74 15.03
C LEU A 426 -17.85 -5.06 15.21
N GLU A 427 -18.31 -5.24 16.45
CA GLU A 427 -19.71 -5.49 16.77
C GLU A 427 -20.61 -4.32 16.34
N MET A 428 -20.19 -3.09 16.67
CA MET A 428 -20.87 -1.85 16.26
C MET A 428 -21.02 -1.80 14.74
N THR A 429 -19.95 -2.09 14.00
CA THR A 429 -19.93 -2.05 12.54
C THR A 429 -20.86 -3.09 11.93
N ALA A 430 -20.77 -4.34 12.39
CA ALA A 430 -21.64 -5.41 11.90
C ALA A 430 -23.12 -5.07 12.14
N GLY A 431 -23.46 -4.58 13.34
CA GLY A 431 -24.81 -4.14 13.68
C GLY A 431 -25.29 -2.95 12.85
N LEU A 432 -24.40 -1.99 12.57
CA LEU A 432 -24.67 -0.84 11.70
C LEU A 432 -25.03 -1.28 10.29
N ILE A 433 -24.25 -2.18 9.68
CA ILE A 433 -24.48 -2.70 8.33
C ILE A 433 -25.86 -3.38 8.26
N VAL A 434 -26.18 -4.27 9.20
CA VAL A 434 -27.48 -4.97 9.23
C VAL A 434 -28.64 -3.98 9.31
N ARG A 435 -28.55 -2.97 10.18
CA ARG A 435 -29.59 -1.94 10.33
C ARG A 435 -29.73 -1.09 9.06
N ALA A 436 -28.61 -0.64 8.50
CA ALA A 436 -28.58 0.16 7.29
C ALA A 436 -29.18 -0.59 6.09
N VAL A 437 -28.82 -1.85 5.90
CA VAL A 437 -29.39 -2.71 4.84
C VAL A 437 -30.92 -2.82 4.98
N ARG A 438 -31.43 -3.02 6.19
CA ARG A 438 -32.88 -3.11 6.44
C ARG A 438 -33.61 -1.80 6.17
N ILE A 439 -32.99 -0.66 6.51
CA ILE A 439 -33.55 0.66 6.21
C ILE A 439 -33.51 0.92 4.70
N PHE A 440 -32.38 0.63 4.04
CA PHE A 440 -32.21 0.78 2.60
C PHE A 440 -33.27 0.00 1.83
N ALA A 441 -33.54 -1.25 2.22
CA ALA A 441 -34.59 -2.07 1.60
C ALA A 441 -35.96 -1.37 1.64
N LYS A 442 -36.30 -0.67 2.74
CA LYS A 442 -37.56 0.07 2.90
C LYS A 442 -37.60 1.36 2.09
N LEU A 443 -36.53 2.17 2.14
CA LEU A 443 -36.46 3.47 1.45
C LEU A 443 -36.67 3.36 -0.06
N SER A 444 -36.29 2.23 -0.65
CA SER A 444 -36.44 1.99 -2.08
C SER A 444 -37.81 1.44 -2.51
N HIS A 445 -38.74 1.19 -1.59
CA HIS A 445 -40.13 0.84 -1.92
C HIS A 445 -41.05 2.08 -1.94
N SER A 446 -40.53 3.24 -1.56
CA SER A 446 -41.28 4.50 -1.38
C SER A 446 -41.10 5.51 -2.52
N GLY A 447 -40.48 5.09 -3.62
CA GLY A 447 -40.10 5.95 -4.75
C GLY A 447 -40.71 5.50 -6.06
#